data_AF-A0A6I2M7V7-F1
#
_entry.id   AF-A0A6I2M7V7-F1
#
_cell.length_a   1.000
_cell.length_b   1.000
_cell.length_c   1.000
_cell.angle_alpha   90.00
_cell.angle_beta   90.00
_cell.angle_gamma   90.00
#
_symmetry.space_group_name_H-M   'P 1'
#
loop_
_entity.id
_entity.type
_entity.pdbx_description
1 polymer ?
#
loop_
_entity_poly.entity_id
_entity_poly.type
_entity_poly.pdbx_seq_one_letter_code
_entity_poly.pdbx_strand_id
1 'polypeptide(L)'
;MSSIYKDYEKKGGAEKLPGMGKPLPKGALEGDIFTKIVKNANYLPAWIKLQKEIKHRIENLMKLSDDEKRTAEAELINKEIMKYNRSCPAALQKNLISLGELEKHYKLWE
;
A
#
# COMPACT_ATOMS: atom_id res chain seq x y z
N MET A 1 -9.66 32.62 6.15
CA MET A 1 -10.96 31.95 5.95
C MET A 1 -12.02 33.04 5.78
N SER A 2 -12.64 33.10 4.59
CA SER A 2 -13.37 34.26 4.08
C SER A 2 -14.76 34.42 4.73
N SER A 3 -15.25 35.67 4.81
CA SER A 3 -16.57 36.03 5.39
C SER A 3 -17.72 35.17 4.90
N ILE A 4 -17.63 34.65 3.69
CA ILE A 4 -18.60 33.76 3.04
C ILE A 4 -18.88 32.51 3.89
N TYR A 5 -17.86 31.94 4.53
CA TYR A 5 -18.03 30.74 5.37
C TYR A 5 -18.83 31.05 6.64
N LYS A 6 -18.55 32.20 7.28
CA LYS A 6 -19.26 32.64 8.49
C LYS A 6 -20.72 33.00 8.21
N ASP A 7 -20.99 33.63 7.07
CA ASP A 7 -22.37 33.90 6.63
C ASP A 7 -23.14 32.62 6.31
N TYR A 8 -22.46 31.60 5.78
CA TYR A 8 -23.05 30.29 5.50
C TYR A 8 -23.38 29.52 6.79
N GLU A 9 -22.49 29.52 7.77
CA GLU A 9 -22.75 28.93 9.09
C GLU A 9 -23.89 29.64 9.83
N LYS A 10 -23.90 30.98 9.86
CA LYS A 10 -24.96 31.77 10.51
C LYS A 10 -26.34 31.55 9.90
N LYS A 11 -26.42 31.21 8.62
CA LYS A 11 -27.68 30.94 7.90
C LYS A 11 -28.16 29.48 8.05
N GLY A 12 -27.55 28.69 8.94
CA GLY A 12 -27.88 27.27 9.11
C GLY A 12 -27.49 26.42 7.89
N GLY A 13 -26.55 26.91 7.07
CA GLY A 13 -26.10 26.21 5.86
C GLY A 13 -25.44 24.87 6.17
N ALA A 14 -24.80 24.76 7.35
CA ALA A 14 -24.25 23.51 7.84
C ALA A 14 -25.35 22.47 8.11
N GLU A 15 -26.44 22.87 8.79
CA GLU A 15 -27.55 21.99 9.18
C GLU A 15 -28.31 21.42 7.97
N LYS A 16 -28.23 22.12 6.82
CA LYS A 16 -28.80 21.67 5.55
C LYS A 16 -27.90 20.71 4.77
N LEU A 17 -26.69 20.40 5.25
CA LEU A 17 -25.79 19.50 4.53
C LEU A 17 -26.27 18.05 4.64
N PRO A 18 -26.32 17.32 3.52
CA PRO A 18 -26.68 15.91 3.53
C PRO A 18 -25.59 15.12 4.29
N GLY A 19 -25.90 14.70 5.51
CA GLY A 19 -24.99 13.91 6.36
C GLY A 19 -24.60 14.57 7.68
N MET A 20 -24.96 15.83 7.92
CA MET A 20 -24.71 16.47 9.22
C MET A 20 -25.52 15.77 10.32
N GLY A 21 -24.85 15.35 11.40
CA GLY A 21 -25.47 14.65 12.53
C GLY A 21 -25.86 13.20 12.28
N LYS A 22 -25.67 12.66 11.06
CA LYS A 22 -25.92 11.23 10.79
C LYS A 22 -24.76 10.38 11.31
N PRO A 23 -25.03 9.21 11.91
CA PRO A 23 -23.98 8.28 12.28
C PRO A 23 -23.20 7.86 11.03
N LEU A 24 -21.89 7.68 11.17
CA LEU A 24 -21.04 7.17 10.10
C LEU A 24 -21.62 5.83 9.59
N PRO A 25 -21.69 5.60 8.27
CA PRO A 25 -22.20 4.34 7.74
C PRO A 25 -21.32 3.19 8.22
N LYS A 26 -21.93 2.06 8.62
CA LYS A 26 -21.24 0.91 9.24
C LYS A 26 -20.06 0.41 8.41
N GLY A 27 -20.19 0.44 7.08
CA GLY A 27 -19.14 0.07 6.13
C GLY A 27 -18.05 1.11 5.89
N ALA A 28 -18.09 2.31 6.49
CA ALA A 28 -17.02 3.31 6.33
C ALA A 28 -15.71 2.82 6.95
N LEU A 29 -15.81 2.16 8.10
CA LEU A 29 -14.68 1.66 8.88
C LEU A 29 -14.39 0.17 8.64
N GLU A 30 -15.31 -0.57 8.00
CA GLU A 30 -15.10 -2.00 7.74
C GLU A 30 -14.15 -2.24 6.56
N GLY A 31 -12.98 -2.83 6.83
CA GLY A 31 -12.00 -3.24 5.82
C GLY A 31 -10.83 -2.27 5.64
N ASP A 32 -9.73 -2.77 5.09
CA ASP A 32 -8.52 -2.00 4.86
C ASP A 32 -8.77 -0.86 3.85
N ILE A 33 -8.43 0.37 4.25
CA ILE A 33 -8.56 1.61 3.47
C ILE A 33 -7.87 1.45 2.12
N PHE A 34 -6.71 0.77 2.07
CA PHE A 34 -5.98 0.52 0.84
C PHE A 34 -6.76 -0.38 -0.12
N THR A 35 -7.39 -1.43 0.41
CA THR A 35 -8.23 -2.34 -0.39
C THR A 35 -9.46 -1.61 -0.95
N LYS A 36 -10.04 -0.67 -0.20
CA LYS A 36 -11.16 0.16 -0.69
C LYS A 36 -10.72 1.14 -1.78
N ILE A 37 -9.58 1.81 -1.63
CA ILE A 37 -9.07 2.73 -2.65
C ILE A 37 -8.79 1.97 -3.96
N VAL A 38 -8.20 0.77 -3.86
CA VAL A 38 -7.93 -0.09 -5.03
C VAL A 38 -9.22 -0.64 -5.67
N LYS A 39 -10.26 -0.95 -4.89
CA LYS A 39 -11.55 -1.42 -5.42
C LYS A 39 -12.41 -0.29 -5.99
N ASN A 40 -12.33 0.91 -5.42
CA ASN A 40 -13.14 2.07 -5.83
C ASN A 40 -12.51 2.83 -6.99
N ALA A 41 -11.18 2.84 -7.11
CA ALA A 41 -10.52 3.22 -8.34
C ALA A 41 -10.69 2.04 -9.31
N ASN A 42 -11.28 2.26 -10.49
CA ASN A 42 -11.39 1.22 -11.53
C ASN A 42 -10.01 0.90 -12.18
N TYR A 43 -8.93 1.00 -11.41
CA TYR A 43 -7.54 0.96 -11.81
C TYR A 43 -6.72 0.21 -10.77
N LEU A 44 -6.14 -0.91 -11.18
CA LEU A 44 -5.22 -1.69 -10.35
C LEU A 44 -3.85 -0.98 -10.33
N PRO A 45 -3.33 -0.57 -9.16
CA PRO A 45 -2.04 0.07 -9.11
C PRO A 45 -0.92 -0.86 -9.59
N ALA A 46 0.03 -0.31 -10.36
CA ALA A 46 1.14 -1.08 -10.92
C ALA A 46 2.02 -1.77 -9.86
N TRP A 47 2.08 -1.21 -8.64
CA TRP A 47 2.85 -1.78 -7.54
C TRP A 47 2.29 -3.11 -7.01
N ILE A 48 1.01 -3.41 -7.20
CA ILE A 48 0.43 -4.73 -6.85
C ILE A 48 1.04 -5.84 -7.72
N LYS A 49 1.27 -5.55 -9.01
CA LYS A 49 1.91 -6.50 -9.92
C LYS A 49 3.36 -6.74 -9.51
N LEU A 50 4.09 -5.66 -9.20
CA LEU A 50 5.46 -5.73 -8.69
C LEU A 50 5.56 -6.51 -7.37
N GLN A 51 4.58 -6.37 -6.48
CA GLN A 51 4.53 -7.12 -5.22
C GLN A 51 4.51 -8.63 -5.46
N LYS A 52 3.68 -9.11 -6.39
CA LYS A 52 3.60 -10.53 -6.76
C LYS A 52 4.88 -11.03 -7.42
N GLU A 53 5.48 -10.21 -8.28
CA GLU A 53 6.73 -10.51 -8.96
C GLU A 53 7.89 -10.67 -7.95
N ILE A 54 8.06 -9.71 -7.05
CA ILE A 54 9.06 -9.74 -5.98
C ILE A 54 8.89 -10.99 -5.12
N LYS A 55 7.65 -11.33 -4.72
CA LYS A 55 7.36 -12.54 -3.95
C LYS A 55 7.86 -13.81 -4.66
N HIS A 56 7.55 -13.94 -5.94
CA HIS A 56 7.96 -15.10 -6.72
C HIS A 56 9.49 -15.17 -6.89
N ARG A 57 10.16 -14.03 -7.07
CA ARG A 57 11.63 -13.99 -7.15
C ARG A 57 12.29 -14.35 -5.83
N ILE A 58 11.74 -13.92 -4.70
CA ILE A 58 12.20 -14.35 -3.36
C ILE A 58 12.04 -15.87 -3.20
N GLU A 59 10.92 -16.43 -3.64
CA GLU A 59 10.68 -17.88 -3.60
C GLU A 59 11.72 -18.65 -4.45
N ASN A 60 12.04 -18.14 -5.64
CA ASN A 60 13.06 -18.72 -6.51
C ASN A 60 14.46 -18.59 -5.89
N LEU A 61 14.77 -17.45 -5.26
CA LEU A 61 16.03 -17.20 -4.56
C LEU A 61 16.25 -18.20 -3.40
N MET A 62 15.18 -18.63 -2.71
CA MET A 62 15.27 -19.66 -1.67
C MET A 62 15.63 -21.04 -2.21
N LYS A 63 15.27 -21.34 -3.47
CA LYS A 63 15.54 -22.64 -4.13
C LYS A 63 16.92 -22.70 -4.77
N LEU A 64 17.59 -21.56 -4.97
CA LEU A 64 18.94 -21.48 -5.50
C LEU A 64 19.96 -21.99 -4.48
N SER A 65 20.88 -22.85 -4.91
CA SER A 65 21.95 -23.43 -4.08
C SER A 65 23.33 -22.78 -4.31
N ASP A 66 23.44 -21.92 -5.33
CA ASP A 66 24.69 -21.28 -5.76
C ASP A 66 24.80 -19.89 -5.12
N ASP A 67 25.77 -19.72 -4.21
CA ASP A 67 25.88 -18.51 -3.38
C ASP A 67 26.24 -17.23 -4.16
N GLU A 68 27.01 -17.33 -5.24
CA GLU A 68 27.30 -16.18 -6.11
C GLU A 68 26.03 -15.72 -6.82
N LYS A 69 25.28 -16.66 -7.39
CA LYS A 69 24.00 -16.35 -8.05
C LYS A 69 22.95 -15.84 -7.08
N ARG A 70 22.92 -16.37 -5.85
CA ARG A 70 22.01 -15.89 -4.78
C ARG A 70 22.29 -14.44 -4.43
N THR A 71 23.57 -14.08 -4.31
CA THR A 71 23.96 -12.70 -4.00
C THR A 71 23.55 -11.75 -5.12
N ALA A 72 23.85 -12.11 -6.38
CA ALA A 72 23.45 -11.31 -7.54
C ALA A 72 21.93 -11.15 -7.67
N GLU A 73 21.16 -12.23 -7.49
CA GLU A 73 19.70 -12.18 -7.57
C GLU A 73 19.10 -11.38 -6.39
N ALA A 74 19.67 -11.46 -5.19
CA ALA A 74 19.23 -10.66 -4.06
C ALA A 74 19.40 -9.14 -4.30
N GLU A 75 20.48 -8.73 -4.95
CA GLU A 75 20.69 -7.33 -5.35
C GLU A 75 19.64 -6.86 -6.38
N LEU A 76 19.28 -7.73 -7.33
CA LEU A 76 18.24 -7.43 -8.32
C LEU A 76 16.87 -7.27 -7.66
N ILE A 77 16.51 -8.18 -6.76
CA ILE A 77 15.27 -8.09 -5.98
C ILE A 77 15.26 -6.80 -5.15
N ASN A 78 16.38 -6.42 -4.52
CA ASN A 78 16.48 -5.17 -3.77
C ASN A 78 16.22 -3.92 -4.63
N LYS A 79 16.69 -3.89 -5.88
CA LYS A 79 16.37 -2.82 -6.82
C LYS A 79 14.87 -2.75 -7.13
N GLU A 80 14.21 -3.89 -7.25
CA GLU A 80 12.75 -3.95 -7.46
C GLU A 80 11.97 -3.52 -6.22
N ILE A 81 12.42 -3.90 -5.02
CA ILE A 81 11.84 -3.43 -3.75
C ILE A 81 11.94 -1.90 -3.65
N MET A 82 13.07 -1.30 -4.04
CA MET A 82 13.19 0.17 -4.07
C MET A 82 12.19 0.80 -5.04
N LYS A 83 11.99 0.21 -6.22
CA LYS A 83 11.00 0.68 -7.21
C LYS A 83 9.57 0.55 -6.68
N TYR A 84 9.26 -0.57 -6.02
CA TYR A 84 8.00 -0.80 -5.33
C TYR A 84 7.77 0.26 -4.24
N ASN A 85 8.75 0.49 -3.36
CA ASN A 85 8.64 1.45 -2.25
C ASN A 85 8.42 2.88 -2.72
N ARG A 86 9.03 3.28 -3.85
CA ARG A 86 8.79 4.60 -4.48
C ARG A 86 7.38 4.78 -5.02
N SER A 87 6.74 3.68 -5.42
CA SER A 87 5.42 3.69 -6.06
C SER A 87 4.27 3.45 -5.05
N CYS A 88 4.61 2.91 -3.88
CA CYS A 88 3.68 2.44 -2.88
C CYS A 88 3.51 3.47 -1.74
N PRO A 89 2.32 3.57 -1.12
CA PRO A 89 2.15 4.39 0.09
C PRO A 89 3.11 3.99 1.21
N ALA A 90 3.51 4.96 2.03
CA ALA A 90 4.50 4.77 3.10
C ALA A 90 4.17 3.61 4.06
N ALA A 91 2.89 3.40 4.38
CA ALA A 91 2.44 2.32 5.27
C ALA A 91 2.69 0.90 4.73
N LEU A 92 2.90 0.76 3.41
CA LEU A 92 3.04 -0.52 2.72
C LEU A 92 4.45 -0.75 2.18
N GLN A 93 5.39 0.16 2.46
CA GLN A 93 6.80 0.02 2.09
C GLN A 93 7.44 -1.16 2.84
N LYS A 94 8.42 -1.81 2.21
CA LYS A 94 9.10 -3.01 2.72
C LYS A 94 10.61 -2.79 2.81
N ASN A 95 11.26 -3.48 3.74
CA ASN A 95 12.71 -3.45 3.86
C ASN A 95 13.39 -4.22 2.72
N LEU A 96 14.65 -3.87 2.46
CA LEU A 96 15.53 -4.64 1.58
C LEU A 96 15.79 -6.03 2.18
N ILE A 97 15.98 -7.02 1.32
CA ILE A 97 16.24 -8.40 1.70
C ILE A 97 17.72 -8.63 2.02
N SER A 98 17.97 -9.49 3.00
CA SER A 98 19.27 -10.08 3.30
C SER A 98 19.19 -11.60 3.21
N LEU A 99 20.27 -12.27 2.77
CA LEU A 99 20.29 -13.72 2.57
C LEU A 99 20.04 -14.51 3.87
N GLY A 100 20.41 -13.95 5.03
CA GLY A 100 20.22 -14.57 6.34
C GLY A 100 18.78 -14.56 6.87
N GLU A 101 17.91 -13.70 6.31
CA GLU A 101 16.54 -13.51 6.82
C GLU A 101 15.45 -13.71 5.76
N LEU A 102 15.78 -14.37 4.64
CA LEU A 102 14.88 -14.56 3.49
C LEU A 102 13.50 -15.09 3.90
N GLU A 103 13.42 -16.04 4.83
CA GLU A 103 12.14 -16.63 5.26
C GLU A 103 11.24 -15.61 5.97
N LYS A 104 11.84 -14.74 6.82
CA LYS A 104 11.11 -13.66 7.49
C LYS A 104 10.62 -12.65 6.47
N HIS A 105 11.45 -12.31 5.49
CA HIS A 105 11.07 -11.41 4.41
C HIS A 105 9.91 -11.97 3.59
N TYR A 106 9.95 -13.24 3.18
CA TYR A 106 8.89 -13.85 2.38
C TYR A 106 7.51 -13.79 3.05
N LYS A 107 7.43 -14.02 4.37
CA LYS A 107 6.18 -13.90 5.14
C LYS A 107 5.62 -12.47 5.14
N LEU A 108 6.48 -11.45 5.02
CA LEU A 108 6.04 -10.05 4.91
C LEU A 108 5.45 -9.70 3.55
N TRP A 109 5.61 -10.56 2.53
CA TRP A 109 5.06 -10.40 1.18
C TRP A 109 3.79 -11.26 0.95
N GLU A 110 3.17 -11.78 2.01
CA GLU A 110 1.86 -12.45 1.93
C GLU A 110 0.71 -11.56 1.46
#